data_AF-A0AAV5A8B7-F1
#
_entry.id   AF-A0AAV5A8B7-F1
#
_cell.length_a   1.000
_cell.length_b   1.000
_cell.length_c   1.000
_cell.angle_alpha   90.00
_cell.angle_beta   90.00
_cell.angle_gamma   90.00
#
_symmetry.space_group_name_H-M   'P 1'
#
loop_
_entity.id
_entity.type
_entity.pdbx_description
1 polymer ?
#
loop_
_entity_poly.entity_id
_entity_poly.type
_entity_poly.pdbx_seq_one_letter_code
_entity_poly.pdbx_strand_id
1 'polypeptide(L)'
;MNHVVSVIILPPSQILRLRSEDDGSIIVDTRITSLKVPGAAPLLNTKDQNFQVSVTLEGRKFALGSVPLNTTGTEFPLSLDFLSPRKEPYTITCSAEVSGKTYETTNQLLYLEPPVEGSVTKQDLRTGSLLVKSGNTWEPILPIGFYTSFDGFLVNVSNVDLIKARGDGRMNLIHPVPTFDNMTALESMLDRMEELGLWLIYDMRNTYKNLTSVAEQVNMIKDRPNLLLWYTADEPDGPGDPLNATAIAKAFINELDGGGYHPVSLALNCENHYFEDYSTGADVVLQDACIDYGCCGCDNCIGSFEDISTRVDEFKQRLDLLGRGRSTAVWSVPQAFGNQTFWPRYPTGQEWLVESVVAINHGSLGITPWADPSTTEIDDASSTLAATGSQIIQFLANPLAEITHIIQDGVDIAFWTIPSTKRALMLVANMNSQSISIVIGGAAGTIVEVLNSGAALNIEQAGQTVLSLDGIGTAGYIFEEGMSVETRIVS
;
A
#
# COMPACT_ATOMS: atom_id res chain seq x y z
N MET A 1 -17.32 -35.71 6.83
CA MET A 1 -15.91 -35.40 6.48
C MET A 1 -15.41 -34.47 7.57
N ASN A 2 -14.37 -34.88 8.31
CA ASN A 2 -13.75 -34.00 9.30
C ASN A 2 -13.08 -32.85 8.55
N HIS A 3 -13.66 -31.66 8.58
CA HIS A 3 -12.99 -30.48 8.06
C HIS A 3 -11.76 -30.25 8.93
N VAL A 4 -10.58 -30.61 8.40
CA VAL A 4 -9.31 -30.22 8.98
C VAL A 4 -9.20 -28.73 8.77
N VAL A 5 -9.43 -27.99 9.83
CA VAL A 5 -9.19 -26.55 9.90
C VAL A 5 -7.73 -26.38 10.30
N SER A 6 -6.97 -25.59 9.55
CA SER A 6 -5.61 -25.25 9.93
C SER A 6 -5.59 -23.87 10.59
N VAL A 7 -4.83 -23.72 11.66
CA VAL A 7 -4.58 -22.40 12.28
C VAL A 7 -3.23 -21.90 11.80
N ILE A 8 -3.21 -20.65 11.32
CA ILE A 8 -1.98 -19.93 11.01
C ILE A 8 -1.70 -19.03 12.20
N ILE A 9 -0.61 -19.32 12.91
CA ILE A 9 -0.01 -18.33 13.80
C ILE A 9 1.00 -17.60 12.96
N LEU A 10 0.62 -16.42 12.49
CA LEU A 10 1.54 -15.64 11.69
C LEU A 10 2.70 -15.18 12.56
N PRO A 11 3.91 -15.25 12.02
CA PRO A 11 5.10 -14.88 12.76
C PRO A 11 4.98 -13.37 13.08
N PRO A 12 5.34 -12.92 14.29
CA PRO A 12 5.26 -11.52 14.68
C PRO A 12 5.97 -10.64 13.65
N SER A 13 5.22 -9.83 12.91
CA SER A 13 5.74 -9.19 11.69
C SER A 13 6.81 -8.14 12.03
N GLN A 14 7.78 -7.99 11.11
CA GLN A 14 8.97 -7.16 11.24
C GLN A 14 8.67 -5.72 11.63
N ILE A 15 9.21 -5.29 12.76
CA ILE A 15 9.15 -3.88 13.11
C ILE A 15 10.54 -3.32 13.01
N LEU A 16 10.81 -2.49 12.00
CA LEU A 16 11.86 -1.49 12.12
C LEU A 16 11.44 -0.56 13.26
N ARG A 17 12.11 -0.69 14.41
CA ARG A 17 12.01 0.27 15.51
C ARG A 17 13.32 0.99 15.65
N LEU A 18 13.24 2.30 15.81
CA LEU A 18 14.39 3.13 16.08
C LEU A 18 14.59 3.24 17.60
N ARG A 19 15.84 3.42 18.04
CA ARG A 19 16.16 3.64 19.47
C ARG A 19 15.33 4.75 20.14
N SER A 20 14.83 5.73 19.38
CA SER A 20 13.93 6.77 19.88
C SER A 20 12.52 6.27 20.24
N GLU A 21 12.24 4.98 20.06
CA GLU A 21 10.96 4.34 20.35
C GLU A 21 11.19 3.29 21.45
N ASP A 22 10.71 3.61 22.66
CA ASP A 22 10.83 2.75 23.86
C ASP A 22 9.74 1.65 23.89
N ASP A 23 8.67 1.84 23.10
CA ASP A 23 7.50 0.97 23.04
C ASP A 23 7.22 0.45 21.62
N GLY A 24 6.75 -0.80 21.54
CA GLY A 24 6.27 -1.47 20.33
C GLY A 24 5.09 -2.39 20.65
N SER A 25 4.69 -3.19 19.67
CA SER A 25 3.68 -4.22 19.87
C SER A 25 3.98 -5.43 19.01
N ILE A 26 3.52 -6.60 19.42
CA ILE A 26 3.57 -7.84 18.65
C ILE A 26 2.16 -8.14 18.17
N ILE A 27 1.97 -8.24 16.86
CA ILE A 27 0.69 -8.63 16.26
C ILE A 27 0.63 -10.16 16.18
N VAL A 28 -0.46 -10.72 16.71
CA VAL A 28 -0.74 -12.16 16.65
C VAL A 28 -2.05 -12.39 15.90
N ASP A 29 -1.96 -13.26 14.90
CA ASP A 29 -3.09 -13.75 14.12
C ASP A 29 -3.33 -15.23 14.46
N THR A 30 -4.60 -15.64 14.54
CA THR A 30 -5.05 -17.02 14.80
C THR A 30 -6.03 -17.47 13.72
N ARG A 31 -5.77 -17.08 12.46
CA ARG A 31 -6.67 -17.29 11.32
C ARG A 31 -6.95 -18.78 11.11
N ILE A 32 -8.22 -19.08 10.85
CA ILE A 32 -8.64 -20.40 10.35
C ILE A 32 -8.55 -20.39 8.83
N THR A 33 -7.98 -21.43 8.24
CA THR A 33 -8.01 -21.67 6.81
C THR A 33 -8.31 -23.14 6.48
N SER A 34 -8.96 -23.34 5.33
CA SER A 34 -9.12 -24.64 4.68
C SER A 34 -8.03 -24.90 3.63
N LEU A 35 -7.18 -23.91 3.35
CA LEU A 35 -6.07 -24.02 2.42
C LEU A 35 -4.80 -24.53 3.12
N LYS A 36 -3.97 -25.26 2.37
CA LYS A 36 -2.65 -25.68 2.84
C LYS A 36 -1.66 -24.56 2.53
N VAL A 37 -1.44 -23.67 3.50
CA VAL A 37 -0.48 -22.56 3.40
C VAL A 37 0.72 -22.78 4.32
N PRO A 38 1.88 -22.17 4.05
CA PRO A 38 3.05 -22.23 4.93
C PRO A 38 2.70 -21.83 6.37
N GLY A 39 3.22 -22.57 7.35
CA GLY A 39 2.98 -22.32 8.77
C GLY A 39 1.60 -22.76 9.31
N ALA A 40 0.68 -23.22 8.44
CA ALA A 40 -0.62 -23.70 8.88
C ALA A 40 -0.53 -25.08 9.54
N ALA A 41 -1.16 -25.23 10.71
CA ALA A 41 -1.15 -26.49 11.46
C ALA A 41 -2.58 -27.02 11.73
N PRO A 42 -2.83 -28.34 11.60
CA PRO A 42 -4.15 -28.93 11.82
C PRO A 42 -4.69 -28.72 13.25
N LEU A 43 -5.87 -28.11 13.36
CA LEU A 43 -6.64 -27.98 14.59
C LEU A 43 -7.77 -29.03 14.63
N LEU A 44 -7.93 -29.69 15.77
CA LEU A 44 -9.06 -30.60 16.02
C LEU A 44 -9.99 -29.91 17.01
N ASN A 45 -11.28 -29.79 16.65
CA ASN A 45 -12.33 -29.13 17.44
C ASN A 45 -12.20 -27.60 17.51
N THR A 46 -13.09 -26.87 16.84
CA THR A 46 -13.01 -25.41 16.65
C THR A 46 -13.99 -24.61 17.54
N LYS A 47 -14.66 -25.24 18.51
CA LYS A 47 -15.65 -24.54 19.34
C LYS A 47 -14.98 -23.75 20.47
N ASP A 48 -15.16 -22.42 20.44
CA ASP A 48 -14.92 -21.47 21.53
C ASP A 48 -13.59 -21.66 22.25
N GLN A 49 -12.50 -21.77 21.49
CA GLN A 49 -11.16 -21.92 22.03
C GLN A 49 -10.41 -20.60 21.96
N ASN A 50 -9.75 -20.24 23.06
CA ASN A 50 -8.76 -19.18 23.07
C ASN A 50 -7.37 -19.82 23.13
N PHE A 51 -6.46 -19.30 22.31
CA PHE A 51 -5.04 -19.61 22.42
C PHE A 51 -4.44 -18.88 23.61
N GLN A 52 -3.73 -19.62 24.46
CA GLN A 52 -2.80 -19.03 25.41
C GLN A 52 -1.49 -18.78 24.68
N VAL A 53 -1.23 -17.54 24.32
CA VAL A 53 -0.07 -17.13 23.55
C VAL A 53 0.99 -16.61 24.48
N SER A 54 2.21 -17.12 24.34
CA SER A 54 3.40 -16.60 24.96
C SER A 54 4.40 -16.17 23.90
N VAL A 55 4.98 -14.99 24.10
CA VAL A 55 6.03 -14.49 23.21
C VAL A 55 7.33 -14.42 23.98
N THR A 56 8.39 -14.97 23.39
CA THR A 56 9.75 -14.89 23.89
C THR A 56 10.63 -14.17 22.90
N LEU A 57 11.55 -13.37 23.40
CA LEU A 57 12.54 -12.65 22.62
C LEU A 57 13.92 -13.04 23.16
N GLU A 58 14.76 -13.65 22.31
CA GLU A 58 16.07 -14.19 22.73
C GLU A 58 15.96 -15.11 23.98
N GLY A 59 14.92 -15.94 24.03
CA GLY A 59 14.65 -16.86 25.14
C GLY A 59 14.09 -16.22 26.42
N ARG A 60 13.96 -14.89 26.49
CA ARG A 60 13.28 -14.20 27.59
C ARG A 60 11.78 -14.12 27.31
N LYS A 61 10.96 -14.65 28.22
CA LYS A 61 9.49 -14.52 28.13
C LYS A 61 9.08 -13.07 28.34
N PHE A 62 8.34 -12.55 27.37
CA PHE A 62 8.02 -11.15 27.25
C PHE A 62 6.52 -10.88 27.44
N ALA A 63 5.66 -11.59 26.70
CA ALA A 63 4.21 -11.45 26.80
C ALA A 63 3.53 -12.80 27.09
N LEU A 64 2.41 -12.73 27.80
CA LEU A 64 1.44 -13.82 27.93
C LEU A 64 0.05 -13.22 27.75
N GLY A 65 -0.74 -13.78 26.86
CA GLY A 65 -2.10 -13.30 26.65
C GLY A 65 -2.99 -14.34 25.99
N SER A 66 -4.28 -14.02 25.96
CA SER A 66 -5.32 -14.87 25.38
C SER A 66 -5.72 -14.29 24.03
N VAL A 67 -5.61 -15.06 22.96
CA VAL A 67 -6.07 -14.67 21.62
C VAL A 67 -7.24 -15.57 21.22
N PRO A 68 -8.43 -15.01 20.89
CA PRO A 68 -9.53 -15.83 20.42
C PRO A 68 -9.16 -16.59 19.14
N LEU A 69 -9.79 -17.73 18.89
CA LEU A 69 -9.64 -18.43 17.61
C LEU A 69 -10.27 -17.61 16.47
N ASN A 70 -9.65 -17.64 15.29
CA ASN A 70 -10.11 -16.95 14.09
C ASN A 70 -10.14 -15.42 14.19
N THR A 71 -9.15 -14.84 14.87
CA THR A 71 -8.97 -13.39 14.92
C THR A 71 -7.66 -12.97 14.26
N THR A 72 -7.59 -11.71 13.85
CA THR A 72 -6.37 -11.08 13.34
C THR A 72 -6.12 -9.79 14.07
N GLY A 73 -4.88 -9.30 14.07
CA GLY A 73 -4.55 -7.97 14.58
C GLY A 73 -4.52 -7.88 16.11
N THR A 74 -4.43 -9.00 16.84
CA THR A 74 -4.35 -8.94 18.30
C THR A 74 -2.97 -8.47 18.73
N GLU A 75 -2.89 -7.29 19.35
CA GLU A 75 -1.62 -6.67 19.74
C GLU A 75 -1.23 -7.03 21.19
N PHE A 76 0.03 -7.44 21.37
CA PHE A 76 0.69 -7.55 22.67
C PHE A 76 1.73 -6.44 22.83
N PRO A 77 1.57 -5.50 23.77
CA PRO A 77 2.53 -4.41 23.99
C PRO A 77 3.92 -4.93 24.29
N LEU A 78 4.94 -4.42 23.58
CA LEU A 78 6.35 -4.79 23.66
C LEU A 78 7.22 -3.63 24.14
N SER A 79 7.79 -3.70 25.35
CA SER A 79 8.82 -2.73 25.78
C SER A 79 10.16 -3.10 25.14
N LEU A 80 10.89 -2.11 24.65
CA LEU A 80 12.17 -2.27 23.95
C LEU A 80 13.38 -1.83 24.79
N ASP A 81 13.16 -1.27 25.98
CA ASP A 81 14.19 -0.70 26.88
C ASP A 81 15.37 -1.63 27.21
N PHE A 82 15.15 -2.95 27.11
CA PHE A 82 16.16 -3.96 27.42
C PHE A 82 16.98 -4.40 26.21
N LEU A 83 16.64 -3.93 25.00
CA LEU A 83 17.33 -4.26 23.76
C LEU A 83 18.41 -3.23 23.45
N SER A 84 19.48 -3.70 22.82
CA SER A 84 20.50 -2.83 22.23
C SER A 84 20.28 -2.76 20.72
N PRO A 85 20.31 -1.58 20.09
CA PRO A 85 20.21 -1.50 18.64
C PRO A 85 21.32 -2.30 17.94
N ARG A 86 20.97 -3.06 16.89
CA ARG A 86 21.91 -3.84 16.10
C ARG A 86 21.36 -4.14 14.70
N LYS A 87 22.25 -4.26 13.72
CA LYS A 87 21.89 -4.66 12.34
C LYS A 87 21.40 -6.10 12.24
N GLU A 88 21.86 -6.96 13.14
CA GLU A 88 21.39 -8.36 13.16
C GLU A 88 20.04 -8.46 13.87
N PRO A 89 19.01 -9.04 13.25
CA PRO A 89 17.69 -9.09 13.86
C PRO A 89 17.68 -9.93 15.15
N TYR A 90 16.81 -9.57 16.08
CA TYR A 90 16.44 -10.38 17.24
C TYR A 90 15.47 -11.47 16.84
N THR A 91 15.64 -12.67 17.41
CA THR A 91 14.67 -13.76 17.18
C THR A 91 13.51 -13.64 18.15
N ILE A 92 12.30 -13.50 17.61
CA ILE A 92 11.05 -13.62 18.36
C ILE A 92 10.49 -15.02 18.15
N THR A 93 10.17 -15.71 19.23
CA THR A 93 9.42 -16.97 19.20
C THR A 93 8.06 -16.77 19.83
N CYS A 94 7.01 -17.08 19.08
CA CYS A 94 5.63 -17.09 19.54
C CYS A 94 5.20 -18.55 19.74
N SER A 95 4.74 -18.89 20.94
CA SER A 95 4.25 -20.21 21.31
C SER A 95 2.81 -20.07 21.78
N ALA A 96 1.88 -20.75 21.12
CA ALA A 96 0.46 -20.72 21.43
C ALA A 96 -0.03 -22.10 21.83
N GLU A 97 -0.70 -22.18 22.97
CA GLU A 97 -1.29 -23.40 23.49
C GLU A 97 -2.81 -23.37 23.37
N VAL A 98 -3.39 -24.44 22.84
CA VAL A 98 -4.83 -24.65 22.83
C VAL A 98 -5.15 -26.14 22.96
N SER A 99 -6.05 -26.50 23.87
CA SER A 99 -6.50 -27.88 24.09
C SER A 99 -5.36 -28.89 24.28
N GLY A 100 -4.30 -28.50 24.99
CA GLY A 100 -3.13 -29.33 25.26
C GLY A 100 -2.21 -29.57 24.06
N LYS A 101 -2.42 -28.85 22.94
CA LYS A 101 -1.49 -28.78 21.81
C LYS A 101 -0.78 -27.44 21.82
N THR A 102 0.53 -27.47 21.58
CA THR A 102 1.37 -26.29 21.44
C THR A 102 1.75 -26.10 19.99
N TYR A 103 1.70 -24.86 19.54
CA TYR A 103 2.08 -24.41 18.21
C TYR A 103 3.14 -23.34 18.35
N GLU A 104 4.20 -23.42 17.55
CA GLU A 104 5.32 -22.49 17.64
C GLU A 104 5.66 -21.91 16.27
N THR A 105 6.00 -20.63 16.26
CA THR A 105 6.52 -19.92 15.09
C THR A 105 7.59 -18.93 15.51
N THR A 106 8.47 -18.58 14.58
CA THR A 106 9.56 -17.62 14.81
C THR A 106 9.52 -16.49 13.80
N ASN A 107 9.86 -15.28 14.23
CA ASN A 107 10.13 -14.15 13.34
C ASN A 107 11.37 -13.36 13.80
N GLN A 108 11.66 -12.30 13.05
CA GLN A 108 12.75 -11.38 13.26
C GLN A 108 12.24 -9.99 13.67
N LEU A 109 12.90 -9.39 14.66
CA LEU A 109 12.73 -8.00 15.06
C LEU A 109 14.01 -7.22 14.76
N LEU A 110 13.91 -6.17 13.95
CA LEU A 110 15.04 -5.31 13.63
C LEU A 110 14.97 -4.02 14.44
N TYR A 111 15.87 -3.86 15.40
CA TYR A 111 15.95 -2.68 16.24
C TYR A 111 17.22 -1.90 15.89
N LEU A 112 17.07 -0.77 15.21
CA LEU A 112 18.18 0.00 14.65
C LEU A 112 18.44 1.30 15.43
N GLU A 113 19.69 1.76 15.39
CA GLU A 113 20.00 3.13 15.78
C GLU A 113 19.35 4.07 14.75
N PRO A 114 18.81 5.22 15.11
CA PRO A 114 18.43 6.24 14.14
C PRO A 114 19.63 6.58 13.23
N PRO A 115 19.41 6.85 11.94
CA PRO A 115 20.49 7.33 11.09
C PRO A 115 20.96 8.71 11.57
N VAL A 116 22.23 9.03 11.29
CA VAL A 116 22.83 10.33 11.65
C VAL A 116 22.27 11.44 10.76
N GLU A 117 22.08 11.12 9.47
CA GLU A 117 21.54 11.99 8.41
C GLU A 117 20.47 11.23 7.63
N GLY A 118 19.64 11.93 6.86
CA GLY A 118 18.59 11.32 6.05
C GLY A 118 17.30 10.99 6.79
N SER A 119 16.40 10.34 6.06
CA SER A 119 15.09 9.91 6.54
C SER A 119 15.05 8.44 6.99
N VAL A 120 13.90 8.05 7.54
CA VAL A 120 13.52 6.66 7.74
C VAL A 120 12.06 6.54 7.35
N THR A 121 11.74 5.52 6.57
CA THR A 121 10.36 5.17 6.23
C THR A 121 10.08 3.78 6.76
N LYS A 122 8.98 3.61 7.50
CA LYS A 122 8.60 2.30 8.04
C LYS A 122 7.21 1.90 7.55
N GLN A 123 6.94 0.60 7.57
CA GLN A 123 5.59 0.09 7.31
C GLN A 123 4.85 -0.11 8.64
N ASP A 124 3.58 0.31 8.71
CA ASP A 124 2.66 -0.10 9.76
C ASP A 124 2.08 -1.47 9.41
N LEU A 125 2.50 -2.53 10.09
CA LEU A 125 2.06 -3.90 9.81
C LEU A 125 0.61 -4.20 10.17
N ARG A 126 -0.06 -3.27 10.86
CA ARG A 126 -1.48 -3.38 11.16
C ARG A 126 -2.32 -3.07 9.93
N THR A 127 -1.87 -2.13 9.09
CA THR A 127 -2.61 -1.60 7.94
C THR A 127 -1.89 -1.75 6.59
N GLY A 128 -0.58 -2.01 6.60
CA GLY A 128 0.32 -2.00 5.45
C GLY A 128 0.80 -0.61 5.03
N SER A 129 0.28 0.46 5.64
CA SER A 129 0.60 1.86 5.24
C SER A 129 2.05 2.22 5.52
N LEU A 130 2.62 3.10 4.70
CA LEU A 130 3.93 3.69 5.02
C LEU A 130 3.75 4.80 6.07
N LEU A 131 4.73 4.89 6.96
CA LEU A 131 4.84 5.89 8.00
C LEU A 131 6.14 6.67 7.79
N VAL A 132 6.03 7.99 7.80
CA VAL A 132 7.16 8.93 7.70
C VAL A 132 7.24 9.77 8.98
N LYS A 133 8.41 10.33 9.26
CA LYS A 133 8.57 11.24 10.41
C LYS A 133 8.04 12.63 10.09
N SER A 134 7.23 13.16 10.99
CA SER A 134 6.81 14.55 11.07
C SER A 134 7.26 15.09 12.43
N GLY A 135 8.43 15.73 12.46
CA GLY A 135 9.11 16.05 13.71
C GLY A 135 9.43 14.79 14.52
N ASN A 136 8.80 14.64 15.70
CA ASN A 136 9.00 13.48 16.58
C ASN A 136 7.88 12.42 16.48
N THR A 137 6.88 12.63 15.61
CA THR A 137 5.76 11.71 15.43
C THR A 137 5.88 10.96 14.11
N TRP A 138 5.32 9.75 14.10
CA TRP A 138 5.16 8.97 12.88
C TRP A 138 3.76 9.19 12.33
N GLU A 139 3.70 9.60 11.07
CA GLU A 139 2.44 9.89 10.39
C GLU A 139 2.32 9.02 9.15
N PRO A 140 1.12 8.48 8.87
CA PRO A 140 0.91 7.72 7.66
C PRO A 140 0.88 8.65 6.44
N ILE A 141 1.39 8.14 5.33
CA ILE A 141 1.35 8.82 4.04
C ILE A 141 0.58 7.96 3.04
N LEU A 142 -0.25 8.61 2.21
CA LEU A 142 -0.76 8.05 0.97
C LEU A 142 0.08 8.63 -0.17
N PRO A 143 1.02 7.86 -0.75
CA PRO A 143 1.90 8.37 -1.79
C PRO A 143 1.13 8.52 -3.09
N ILE A 144 1.11 9.75 -3.61
CA ILE A 144 0.45 10.12 -4.86
C ILE A 144 1.47 10.95 -5.64
N GLY A 145 1.84 10.43 -6.81
CA GLY A 145 2.86 11.01 -7.68
C GLY A 145 2.93 10.22 -8.98
N PHE A 146 3.94 10.47 -9.80
CA PHE A 146 4.08 9.83 -11.11
C PHE A 146 5.46 9.22 -11.26
N TYR A 147 5.56 8.19 -12.10
CA TYR A 147 6.79 7.96 -12.82
C TYR A 147 7.04 9.15 -13.74
N THR A 148 8.16 9.84 -13.56
CA THR A 148 8.42 11.10 -14.25
C THR A 148 9.71 11.01 -15.04
N SER A 149 9.66 11.39 -16.33
CA SER A 149 10.86 11.39 -17.18
C SER A 149 11.96 12.28 -16.61
N PHE A 150 13.14 11.71 -16.32
CA PHE A 150 14.27 12.52 -15.87
C PHE A 150 14.82 13.39 -17.00
N ASP A 151 15.40 12.78 -18.03
CA ASP A 151 16.08 13.50 -19.12
C ASP A 151 15.13 14.31 -20.01
N GLY A 152 13.87 13.88 -20.11
CA GLY A 152 12.86 14.56 -20.91
C GLY A 152 12.12 15.70 -20.19
N PHE A 153 12.18 15.75 -18.86
CA PHE A 153 11.35 16.68 -18.08
C PHE A 153 12.04 17.22 -16.83
N LEU A 154 12.48 16.36 -15.90
CA LEU A 154 13.02 16.81 -14.60
C LEU A 154 14.42 17.43 -14.65
N VAL A 155 15.17 17.28 -15.75
CA VAL A 155 16.40 18.04 -15.97
C VAL A 155 16.18 19.56 -15.91
N ASN A 156 14.95 20.03 -16.18
CA ASN A 156 14.53 21.38 -15.85
C ASN A 156 13.90 21.39 -14.46
N VAL A 157 14.67 21.86 -13.47
CA VAL A 157 14.27 21.88 -12.05
C VAL A 157 12.95 22.62 -11.79
N SER A 158 12.59 23.62 -12.62
CA SER A 158 11.30 24.32 -12.48
C SER A 158 10.08 23.41 -12.71
N ASN A 159 10.26 22.24 -13.34
CA ASN A 159 9.18 21.27 -13.48
C ASN A 159 8.84 20.57 -12.14
N VAL A 160 9.78 20.54 -11.18
CA VAL A 160 9.50 20.07 -9.82
C VAL A 160 8.49 21.00 -9.14
N ASP A 161 8.61 22.32 -9.36
CA ASP A 161 7.63 23.30 -8.88
C ASP A 161 6.25 23.11 -9.50
N LEU A 162 6.18 22.80 -10.80
CA LEU A 162 4.92 22.51 -11.48
C LEU A 162 4.24 21.27 -10.90
N ILE A 163 5.00 20.21 -10.67
CA ILE A 163 4.48 18.99 -10.02
C ILE A 163 4.00 19.31 -8.61
N LYS A 164 4.76 20.08 -7.83
CA LYS A 164 4.33 20.46 -6.48
C LYS A 164 3.06 21.29 -6.49
N ALA A 165 2.90 22.20 -7.45
CA ALA A 165 1.73 23.06 -7.55
C ALA A 165 0.45 22.27 -7.83
N ARG A 166 0.54 21.07 -8.44
CA ARG A 166 -0.59 20.15 -8.59
C ARG A 166 -1.16 19.78 -7.22
N GLY A 167 -2.47 19.57 -7.19
CA GLY A 167 -3.24 19.23 -5.99
C GLY A 167 -3.16 20.27 -4.88
N ASP A 168 -3.16 21.56 -5.23
CA ASP A 168 -3.04 22.67 -4.29
C ASP A 168 -1.84 22.54 -3.34
N GLY A 169 -0.70 22.08 -3.87
CA GLY A 169 0.50 21.85 -3.05
C GLY A 169 0.53 20.51 -2.32
N ARG A 170 -0.45 19.61 -2.55
CA ARG A 170 -0.58 18.32 -1.84
C ARG A 170 -0.03 17.13 -2.59
N MET A 171 0.37 17.27 -3.86
CA MET A 171 1.23 16.28 -4.50
C MET A 171 2.47 16.07 -3.62
N ASN A 172 2.81 14.80 -3.38
CA ASN A 172 3.77 14.45 -2.32
C ASN A 172 4.90 13.52 -2.77
N LEU A 173 4.92 13.09 -4.02
CA LEU A 173 5.85 12.07 -4.50
C LEU A 173 6.33 12.38 -5.93
N ILE A 174 7.61 12.15 -6.20
CA ILE A 174 8.15 12.02 -7.56
C ILE A 174 8.96 10.72 -7.65
N HIS A 175 8.72 9.95 -8.71
CA HIS A 175 9.49 8.78 -9.06
C HIS A 175 10.26 9.07 -10.36
N PRO A 176 11.45 9.68 -10.30
CA PRO A 176 12.21 10.03 -11.48
C PRO A 176 12.74 8.76 -12.19
N VAL A 177 12.56 8.68 -13.50
CA VAL A 177 12.95 7.51 -14.30
C VAL A 177 14.38 7.70 -14.85
N PRO A 178 15.30 6.72 -14.67
CA PRO A 178 16.71 6.81 -15.11
C PRO A 178 16.86 7.02 -16.64
N THR A 179 17.98 7.58 -17.14
CA THR A 179 19.37 7.17 -16.84
C THR A 179 20.21 8.08 -15.94
N PHE A 180 19.69 9.19 -15.41
CA PHE A 180 20.40 10.06 -14.45
C PHE A 180 21.80 10.52 -14.89
N ASP A 181 22.06 10.61 -16.20
CA ASP A 181 23.41 10.88 -16.72
C ASP A 181 23.94 12.27 -16.35
N ASN A 182 23.03 13.23 -16.15
CA ASN A 182 23.36 14.59 -15.72
C ASN A 182 23.30 14.73 -14.19
N MET A 183 24.41 14.43 -13.52
CA MET A 183 24.50 14.46 -12.05
C MET A 183 24.19 15.83 -11.44
N THR A 184 24.59 16.93 -12.08
CA THR A 184 24.29 18.28 -11.58
C THR A 184 22.78 18.57 -11.62
N ALA A 185 22.09 18.12 -12.68
CA ALA A 185 20.65 18.24 -12.76
C ALA A 185 19.94 17.31 -11.75
N LEU A 186 20.48 16.10 -11.54
CA LEU A 186 19.97 15.18 -10.52
C LEU A 186 20.04 15.82 -9.13
N GLU A 187 21.21 16.32 -8.73
CA GLU A 187 21.39 17.00 -7.44
C GLU A 187 20.44 18.19 -7.30
N SER A 188 20.34 19.04 -8.33
CA SER A 188 19.45 20.22 -8.30
C SER A 188 17.98 19.83 -8.16
N MET A 189 17.55 18.75 -8.83
CA MET A 189 16.20 18.22 -8.74
C MET A 189 15.91 17.64 -7.35
N LEU A 190 16.84 16.85 -6.81
CA LEU A 190 16.71 16.24 -5.48
C LEU A 190 16.64 17.31 -4.39
N ASP A 191 17.50 18.34 -4.46
CA ASP A 191 17.49 19.48 -3.54
C ASP A 191 16.14 20.22 -3.63
N ARG A 192 15.64 20.46 -4.85
CA ARG A 192 14.34 21.14 -5.01
C ARG A 192 13.17 20.31 -4.50
N MET A 193 13.20 18.98 -4.67
CA MET A 193 12.20 18.08 -4.11
C MET A 193 12.18 18.16 -2.58
N GLU A 194 13.35 18.15 -1.95
CA GLU A 194 13.49 18.29 -0.50
C GLU A 194 12.92 19.62 -0.01
N GLU A 195 13.29 20.74 -0.64
CA GLU A 195 12.79 22.08 -0.30
C GLU A 195 11.26 22.19 -0.37
N LEU A 196 10.63 21.45 -1.28
CA LEU A 196 9.18 21.44 -1.50
C LEU A 196 8.44 20.37 -0.68
N GLY A 197 9.16 19.56 0.09
CA GLY A 197 8.60 18.45 0.86
C GLY A 197 7.99 17.36 -0.04
N LEU A 198 8.63 17.09 -1.18
CA LEU A 198 8.30 15.98 -2.07
C LEU A 198 9.17 14.77 -1.75
N TRP A 199 8.52 13.64 -1.57
CA TRP A 199 9.17 12.35 -1.37
C TRP A 199 9.73 11.77 -2.68
N LEU A 200 10.86 11.09 -2.55
CA LEU A 200 11.58 10.43 -3.64
C LEU A 200 11.35 8.92 -3.61
N ILE A 201 10.99 8.36 -4.76
CA ILE A 201 11.23 6.95 -5.09
C ILE A 201 12.49 6.88 -5.94
N TYR A 202 13.59 6.36 -5.40
CA TYR A 202 14.84 6.32 -6.17
C TYR A 202 14.92 5.06 -7.03
N ASP A 203 14.98 5.24 -8.35
CA ASP A 203 14.81 4.19 -9.34
C ASP A 203 16.13 3.64 -9.91
N MET A 204 16.36 2.35 -9.71
CA MET A 204 17.53 1.61 -10.19
C MET A 204 17.17 0.55 -11.26
N ARG A 205 16.00 0.64 -11.91
CA ARG A 205 15.43 -0.42 -12.78
C ARG A 205 16.39 -0.98 -13.82
N ASN A 206 17.25 -0.13 -14.39
CA ASN A 206 18.19 -0.52 -15.44
C ASN A 206 19.48 -1.18 -14.91
N THR A 207 19.80 -1.01 -13.63
CA THR A 207 21.12 -1.35 -13.06
C THR A 207 21.08 -2.18 -11.79
N TYR A 208 19.91 -2.51 -11.24
CA TYR A 208 19.77 -3.21 -9.96
C TYR A 208 20.47 -4.59 -9.90
N LYS A 209 20.66 -5.24 -11.05
CA LYS A 209 21.41 -6.51 -11.17
C LYS A 209 22.93 -6.33 -11.02
N ASN A 210 23.46 -5.12 -11.19
CA ASN A 210 24.87 -4.80 -11.03
C ASN A 210 25.12 -4.22 -9.62
N LEU A 211 25.57 -5.07 -8.69
CA LEU A 211 25.76 -4.66 -7.30
C LEU A 211 26.82 -3.56 -7.12
N THR A 212 27.77 -3.38 -8.04
CA THR A 212 28.67 -2.22 -8.00
C THR A 212 27.90 -0.93 -8.24
N SER A 213 27.03 -0.91 -9.24
CA SER A 213 26.15 0.24 -9.53
C SER A 213 25.15 0.50 -8.40
N VAL A 214 24.60 -0.55 -7.78
CA VAL A 214 23.72 -0.43 -6.62
C VAL A 214 24.46 0.20 -5.45
N ALA A 215 25.70 -0.22 -5.17
CA ALA A 215 26.49 0.34 -4.08
C ALA A 215 26.78 1.83 -4.27
N GLU A 216 27.13 2.25 -5.49
CA GLU A 216 27.38 3.65 -5.82
C GLU A 216 26.13 4.51 -5.62
N GLN A 217 24.99 4.04 -6.14
CA GLN A 217 23.72 4.76 -6.06
C GLN A 217 23.15 4.84 -4.64
N VAL A 218 23.16 3.73 -3.89
CA VAL A 218 22.66 3.73 -2.51
C VAL A 218 23.47 4.68 -1.63
N ASN A 219 24.80 4.67 -1.74
CA ASN A 219 25.66 5.56 -0.95
C ASN A 219 25.53 7.04 -1.36
N MET A 220 25.03 7.34 -2.56
CA MET A 220 24.74 8.70 -2.99
C MET A 220 23.41 9.25 -2.44
N ILE A 221 22.44 8.36 -2.18
CA ILE A 221 21.04 8.77 -1.97
C ILE A 221 20.51 8.45 -0.56
N LYS A 222 21.03 7.44 0.14
CA LYS A 222 20.45 6.96 1.41
C LYS A 222 20.34 8.00 2.52
N ASP A 223 21.23 9.00 2.51
CA ASP A 223 21.27 10.08 3.51
C ASP A 223 20.38 11.29 3.11
N ARG A 224 19.60 11.18 2.02
CA ARG A 224 18.64 12.23 1.60
C ARG A 224 17.44 12.28 2.56
N PRO A 225 17.07 13.46 3.09
CA PRO A 225 15.95 13.61 4.04
C PRO A 225 14.56 13.33 3.46
N ASN A 226 14.43 13.29 2.14
CA ASN A 226 13.18 13.07 1.43
C ASN A 226 13.14 11.72 0.68
N LEU A 227 14.04 10.78 0.99
CA LEU A 227 13.96 9.42 0.44
C LEU A 227 12.78 8.68 1.09
N LEU A 228 11.81 8.25 0.28
CA LEU A 228 10.70 7.45 0.78
C LEU A 228 11.02 5.96 0.69
N LEU A 229 11.41 5.50 -0.50
CA LEU A 229 11.68 4.09 -0.78
C LEU A 229 12.61 3.93 -1.99
N TRP A 230 13.25 2.77 -2.08
CA TRP A 230 14.05 2.35 -3.22
C TRP A 230 13.18 1.63 -4.24
N TYR A 231 13.48 1.76 -5.53
CA TYR A 231 12.82 1.01 -6.60
C TYR A 231 13.86 0.23 -7.40
N THR A 232 13.68 -1.09 -7.47
CA THR A 232 14.71 -2.01 -8.01
C THR A 232 14.43 -2.47 -9.42
N ALA A 233 13.23 -2.96 -9.70
CA ALA A 233 12.91 -3.61 -10.96
C ALA A 233 11.56 -3.13 -11.48
N ASP A 234 11.54 -2.87 -12.77
CA ASP A 234 10.35 -2.56 -13.54
C ASP A 234 10.03 -3.79 -14.37
N GLU A 235 8.92 -4.45 -14.03
CA GLU A 235 8.39 -5.60 -14.75
C GLU A 235 9.41 -6.75 -14.95
N PRO A 236 10.19 -7.20 -13.94
CA PRO A 236 11.21 -8.24 -14.14
C PRO A 236 10.63 -9.60 -14.59
N ASP A 237 9.33 -9.79 -14.36
CA ASP A 237 8.52 -10.93 -14.75
C ASP A 237 8.16 -10.96 -16.24
N GLY A 238 8.20 -9.82 -16.93
CA GLY A 238 8.02 -9.74 -18.39
C GLY A 238 9.21 -10.28 -19.21
N PRO A 239 10.42 -9.70 -19.10
CA PRO A 239 11.61 -10.11 -19.84
C PRO A 239 12.23 -11.40 -19.29
N GLY A 240 11.82 -11.85 -18.10
CA GLY A 240 12.32 -13.08 -17.48
C GLY A 240 13.70 -12.90 -16.85
N ASP A 241 13.84 -11.88 -15.98
CA ASP A 241 15.06 -11.67 -15.23
C ASP A 241 15.38 -12.85 -14.28
N PRO A 242 16.61 -12.99 -13.76
CA PRO A 242 16.91 -14.08 -12.84
C PRO A 242 16.00 -14.02 -11.61
N LEU A 243 15.37 -15.15 -11.26
CA LEU A 243 14.34 -15.23 -10.20
C LEU A 243 14.80 -14.72 -8.82
N ASN A 244 16.11 -14.76 -8.55
CA ASN A 244 16.68 -14.29 -7.30
C ASN A 244 17.24 -12.85 -7.36
N ALA A 245 17.20 -12.19 -8.52
CA ALA A 245 17.83 -10.89 -8.72
C ALA A 245 17.22 -9.80 -7.82
N THR A 246 15.90 -9.76 -7.71
CA THR A 246 15.18 -8.77 -6.89
C THR A 246 15.50 -8.98 -5.40
N ALA A 247 15.53 -10.23 -4.93
CA ALA A 247 15.88 -10.58 -3.56
C ALA A 247 17.34 -10.21 -3.20
N ILE A 248 18.29 -10.48 -4.11
CA ILE A 248 19.70 -10.13 -3.93
C ILE A 248 19.86 -8.61 -3.85
N ALA A 249 19.20 -7.86 -4.74
CA ALA A 249 19.28 -6.39 -4.73
C ALA A 249 18.70 -5.81 -3.45
N LYS A 250 17.50 -6.23 -3.02
CA LYS A 250 16.88 -5.79 -1.76
C LYS A 250 17.78 -6.05 -0.55
N ALA A 251 18.32 -7.26 -0.43
CA ALA A 251 19.20 -7.60 0.69
C ALA A 251 20.45 -6.71 0.74
N PHE A 252 21.05 -6.43 -0.42
CA PHE A 252 22.24 -5.60 -0.53
C PHE A 252 21.94 -4.10 -0.27
N ILE A 253 20.80 -3.60 -0.75
CA ILE A 253 20.32 -2.24 -0.44
C ILE A 253 20.13 -2.10 1.08
N ASN A 254 19.44 -3.04 1.72
CA ASN A 254 19.23 -3.00 3.16
C ASN A 254 20.55 -3.00 3.95
N GLU A 255 21.55 -3.79 3.54
CA GLU A 255 22.86 -3.79 4.19
C GLU A 255 23.54 -2.39 4.16
N LEU A 256 23.48 -1.74 3.00
CA LEU A 256 24.06 -0.42 2.75
C LEU A 256 23.28 0.73 3.39
N ASP A 257 21.95 0.59 3.42
CA ASP A 257 20.97 1.53 4.00
C ASP A 257 20.68 1.19 5.48
N GLY A 258 21.76 0.99 6.24
CA GLY A 258 21.73 0.88 7.70
C GLY A 258 21.08 -0.37 8.31
N GLY A 259 20.64 -1.32 7.50
CA GLY A 259 19.81 -2.46 7.89
C GLY A 259 18.42 -2.46 7.23
N GLY A 260 18.09 -1.43 6.44
CA GLY A 260 16.80 -1.25 5.77
C GLY A 260 16.01 -0.08 6.37
N TYR A 261 16.58 1.12 6.40
CA TYR A 261 15.87 2.33 6.83
C TYR A 261 14.74 2.74 5.88
N HIS A 262 14.83 2.33 4.61
CA HIS A 262 13.80 2.60 3.62
C HIS A 262 13.30 1.29 2.98
N PRO A 263 11.99 1.16 2.72
CA PRO A 263 11.44 0.01 2.00
C PRO A 263 12.00 -0.11 0.59
N VAL A 264 12.01 -1.34 0.05
CA VAL A 264 12.35 -1.60 -1.35
C VAL A 264 11.09 -1.94 -2.14
N SER A 265 10.99 -1.47 -3.38
CA SER A 265 9.85 -1.67 -4.25
C SER A 265 10.24 -2.16 -5.64
N LEU A 266 9.24 -2.66 -6.36
CA LEU A 266 9.31 -3.06 -7.76
C LEU A 266 7.88 -3.08 -8.35
N ALA A 267 7.78 -2.97 -9.66
CA ALA A 267 6.53 -3.25 -10.38
C ALA A 267 6.53 -4.67 -10.94
N LEU A 268 5.38 -5.35 -10.87
CA LEU A 268 5.14 -6.63 -11.54
C LEU A 268 4.08 -6.46 -12.63
N ASN A 269 4.39 -6.99 -13.80
CA ASN A 269 3.56 -6.89 -14.98
C ASN A 269 2.58 -8.06 -15.09
N CYS A 270 3.06 -9.26 -14.79
CA CYS A 270 2.32 -10.48 -15.02
C CYS A 270 1.38 -10.80 -13.86
N GLU A 271 0.29 -11.52 -14.16
CA GLU A 271 -0.72 -11.95 -13.20
C GLU A 271 -0.07 -12.82 -12.12
N ASN A 272 0.74 -13.81 -12.52
CA ASN A 272 1.35 -14.74 -11.57
C ASN A 272 2.73 -15.30 -11.96
N HIS A 273 3.35 -14.81 -13.05
CA HIS A 273 4.60 -15.38 -13.56
C HIS A 273 5.76 -15.22 -12.55
N TYR A 274 6.10 -16.31 -11.85
CA TYR A 274 7.07 -16.31 -10.75
C TYR A 274 6.83 -15.21 -9.71
N PHE A 275 5.56 -14.91 -9.43
CA PHE A 275 5.16 -13.87 -8.48
C PHE A 275 5.83 -14.03 -7.11
N GLU A 276 5.88 -15.27 -6.59
CA GLU A 276 6.53 -15.58 -5.32
C GLU A 276 8.00 -15.15 -5.33
N ASP A 277 8.77 -15.59 -6.34
CA ASP A 277 10.20 -15.33 -6.44
C ASP A 277 10.48 -13.83 -6.57
N TYR A 278 9.87 -13.15 -7.54
CA TYR A 278 10.17 -11.73 -7.78
C TYR A 278 9.71 -10.84 -6.64
N SER A 279 8.51 -11.07 -6.10
CA SER A 279 7.97 -10.23 -5.02
C SER A 279 8.82 -10.31 -3.75
N THR A 280 9.63 -11.37 -3.52
CA THR A 280 10.51 -11.47 -2.33
C THR A 280 11.49 -10.30 -2.22
N GLY A 281 11.85 -9.70 -3.34
CA GLY A 281 12.69 -8.51 -3.44
C GLY A 281 11.98 -7.18 -3.15
N ALA A 282 10.77 -7.18 -2.60
CA ALA A 282 10.03 -5.97 -2.30
C ALA A 282 9.29 -5.98 -0.95
N ASP A 283 9.16 -4.80 -0.37
CA ASP A 283 8.26 -4.41 0.73
C ASP A 283 7.02 -3.68 0.19
N VAL A 284 7.11 -3.14 -1.04
CA VAL A 284 5.99 -2.57 -1.79
C VAL A 284 6.01 -3.15 -3.21
N VAL A 285 4.95 -3.88 -3.58
CA VAL A 285 4.77 -4.39 -4.93
C VAL A 285 3.76 -3.50 -5.65
N LEU A 286 4.18 -2.91 -6.77
CA LEU A 286 3.31 -2.13 -7.62
C LEU A 286 2.69 -3.06 -8.66
N GLN A 287 1.37 -3.02 -8.80
CA GLN A 287 0.66 -3.71 -9.87
C GLN A 287 0.47 -2.76 -11.06
N ASP A 288 0.66 -3.27 -12.27
CA ASP A 288 0.59 -2.50 -13.52
C ASP A 288 -0.59 -2.92 -14.43
N ALA A 289 -1.73 -3.34 -13.86
CA ALA A 289 -2.92 -3.62 -14.65
C ALA A 289 -3.50 -2.32 -15.23
N CYS A 290 -3.92 -2.38 -16.49
CA CYS A 290 -4.42 -1.27 -17.28
C CYS A 290 -5.72 -1.63 -18.00
N ILE A 291 -6.42 -0.64 -18.56
CA ILE A 291 -7.75 -0.85 -19.16
C ILE A 291 -7.71 -1.36 -20.61
N ASP A 292 -6.54 -1.39 -21.24
CA ASP A 292 -6.35 -1.81 -22.64
C ASP A 292 -5.41 -3.03 -22.75
N TYR A 293 -5.57 -3.86 -23.79
CA TYR A 293 -4.64 -4.95 -24.10
C TYR A 293 -3.27 -4.40 -24.55
N GLY A 294 -2.16 -4.80 -23.90
CA GLY A 294 -0.84 -4.29 -24.24
C GLY A 294 0.30 -4.84 -23.39
N CYS A 295 1.40 -4.09 -23.33
CA CYS A 295 2.56 -4.44 -22.49
C CYS A 295 2.49 -3.87 -21.07
N CYS A 296 1.52 -3.00 -20.77
CA CYS A 296 1.12 -2.77 -19.37
C CYS A 296 0.38 -4.00 -18.88
N GLY A 297 0.63 -4.38 -17.65
CA GLY A 297 0.45 -5.67 -16.98
C GLY A 297 -0.89 -6.35 -17.04
N CYS A 298 -1.35 -6.60 -18.26
CA CYS A 298 -2.66 -7.11 -18.56
C CYS A 298 -2.65 -8.44 -19.30
N ASP A 299 -1.76 -9.34 -18.88
CA ASP A 299 -1.96 -10.75 -19.14
C ASP A 299 -3.26 -11.23 -18.48
N ASN A 300 -4.09 -11.92 -19.28
CA ASN A 300 -5.43 -12.40 -18.91
C ASN A 300 -6.48 -11.33 -18.53
N CYS A 301 -6.21 -10.05 -18.82
CA CYS A 301 -7.20 -9.00 -18.66
C CYS A 301 -8.35 -9.08 -19.66
N ILE A 302 -9.48 -8.50 -19.27
CA ILE A 302 -10.65 -8.36 -20.12
C ILE A 302 -10.77 -6.98 -20.79
N GLY A 303 -9.90 -6.04 -20.43
CA GLY A 303 -9.86 -4.67 -20.95
C GLY A 303 -10.91 -3.78 -20.30
N SER A 304 -10.99 -3.79 -18.96
CA SER A 304 -11.93 -2.97 -18.19
C SER A 304 -11.36 -2.54 -16.84
N PHE A 305 -12.06 -1.63 -16.15
CA PHE A 305 -11.63 -1.17 -14.82
C PHE A 305 -11.57 -2.30 -13.77
N GLU A 306 -12.35 -3.36 -13.96
CA GLU A 306 -12.34 -4.55 -13.09
C GLU A 306 -11.01 -5.32 -13.14
N ASP A 307 -10.19 -5.13 -14.16
CA ASP A 307 -8.85 -5.75 -14.21
C ASP A 307 -7.95 -5.19 -13.10
N ILE A 308 -8.11 -3.90 -12.75
CA ILE A 308 -7.34 -3.23 -11.69
C ILE A 308 -7.69 -3.82 -10.33
N SER A 309 -8.98 -3.90 -10.02
CA SER A 309 -9.46 -4.48 -8.77
C SER A 309 -9.05 -5.95 -8.64
N THR A 310 -9.25 -6.72 -9.72
CA THR A 310 -8.85 -8.13 -9.78
C THR A 310 -7.36 -8.28 -9.48
N ARG A 311 -6.50 -7.48 -10.14
CA ARG A 311 -5.06 -7.58 -9.95
C ARG A 311 -4.62 -7.24 -8.52
N VAL A 312 -5.17 -6.18 -7.93
CA VAL A 312 -4.88 -5.78 -6.55
C VAL A 312 -5.31 -6.88 -5.58
N ASP A 313 -6.52 -7.43 -5.73
CA ASP A 313 -7.05 -8.48 -4.87
C ASP A 313 -6.22 -9.76 -4.94
N GLU A 314 -5.83 -10.18 -6.15
CA GLU A 314 -5.04 -11.38 -6.33
C GLU A 314 -3.61 -11.22 -5.78
N PHE A 315 -2.97 -10.07 -5.97
CA PHE A 315 -1.65 -9.80 -5.38
C PHE A 315 -1.71 -9.88 -3.86
N LYS A 316 -2.73 -9.25 -3.24
CA LYS A 316 -2.94 -9.32 -1.79
C LYS A 316 -3.22 -10.75 -1.33
N GLN A 317 -4.07 -11.48 -2.04
CA GLN A 317 -4.35 -12.88 -1.73
C GLN A 317 -3.09 -13.74 -1.81
N ARG A 318 -2.29 -13.60 -2.88
CA ARG A 318 -1.02 -14.32 -3.04
C ARG A 318 -0.04 -13.98 -1.92
N LEU A 319 0.14 -12.71 -1.60
CA LEU A 319 0.98 -12.28 -0.48
C LEU A 319 0.50 -12.86 0.87
N ASP A 320 -0.81 -12.87 1.12
CA ASP A 320 -1.39 -13.51 2.31
C ASP A 320 -1.10 -15.01 2.36
N LEU A 321 -1.25 -15.73 1.24
CA LEU A 321 -0.95 -17.16 1.13
C LEU A 321 0.54 -17.45 1.34
N LEU A 322 1.41 -16.52 0.97
CA LEU A 322 2.86 -16.57 1.20
C LEU A 322 3.27 -16.13 2.63
N GLY A 323 2.31 -15.75 3.48
CA GLY A 323 2.58 -15.24 4.82
C GLY A 323 3.20 -13.84 4.87
N ARG A 324 3.08 -13.09 3.77
CA ARG A 324 3.66 -11.76 3.54
C ARG A 324 2.63 -10.63 3.46
N GLY A 325 1.34 -10.92 3.58
CA GLY A 325 0.27 -9.92 3.50
C GLY A 325 0.34 -8.77 4.51
N ARG A 326 1.13 -8.90 5.59
CA ARG A 326 1.42 -7.79 6.53
C ARG A 326 2.69 -7.01 6.22
N SER A 327 3.68 -7.65 5.59
CA SER A 327 5.03 -7.11 5.39
C SER A 327 5.28 -6.67 3.94
N THR A 328 4.24 -6.67 3.11
CA THR A 328 4.34 -6.26 1.72
C THR A 328 3.06 -5.55 1.34
N ALA A 329 3.17 -4.25 1.06
CA ALA A 329 2.05 -3.45 0.57
C ALA A 329 1.86 -3.65 -0.93
N VAL A 330 0.62 -3.49 -1.38
CA VAL A 330 0.29 -3.42 -2.81
C VAL A 330 -0.03 -1.98 -3.16
N TRP A 331 0.61 -1.47 -4.19
CA TRP A 331 0.39 -0.15 -4.78
C TRP A 331 -0.04 -0.32 -6.24
N SER A 332 -0.51 0.74 -6.88
CA SER A 332 -1.02 0.67 -8.24
C SER A 332 -0.35 1.68 -9.16
N VAL A 333 -0.21 1.28 -10.42
CA VAL A 333 0.27 2.10 -11.53
C VAL A 333 -0.89 2.33 -12.50
N PRO A 334 -1.81 3.28 -12.23
CA PRO A 334 -2.84 3.63 -13.21
C PRO A 334 -2.23 4.08 -14.54
N GLN A 335 -2.94 3.85 -15.63
CA GLN A 335 -2.54 4.30 -16.94
C GLN A 335 -2.69 5.83 -17.00
N ALA A 336 -1.60 6.55 -17.22
CA ALA A 336 -1.62 7.99 -17.49
C ALA A 336 -1.00 8.35 -18.84
N PHE A 337 -0.96 7.38 -19.76
CA PHE A 337 -0.32 7.48 -21.05
C PHE A 337 -1.21 6.92 -22.16
N GLY A 338 -0.85 7.22 -23.41
CA GLY A 338 -1.63 6.80 -24.56
C GLY A 338 -1.04 7.30 -25.87
N ASN A 339 -1.76 7.07 -26.98
CA ASN A 339 -1.34 7.41 -28.34
C ASN A 339 0.00 6.75 -28.73
N GLN A 340 0.13 5.47 -28.39
CA GLN A 340 1.32 4.65 -28.63
C GLN A 340 0.92 3.25 -29.12
N THR A 341 1.88 2.33 -29.19
CA THR A 341 1.76 1.01 -29.85
C THR A 341 0.44 0.28 -29.59
N PHE A 342 0.02 0.18 -28.33
CA PHE A 342 -1.16 -0.58 -27.93
C PHE A 342 -2.35 0.30 -27.53
N TRP A 343 -2.09 1.53 -27.06
CA TRP A 343 -3.09 2.43 -26.50
C TRP A 343 -3.47 3.52 -27.50
N PRO A 344 -4.70 3.47 -28.07
CA PRO A 344 -5.09 4.38 -29.16
C PRO A 344 -5.26 5.83 -28.71
N ARG A 345 -5.45 6.06 -27.41
CA ARG A 345 -5.63 7.38 -26.80
C ARG A 345 -5.13 7.37 -25.36
N TYR A 346 -5.02 8.56 -24.78
CA TYR A 346 -4.88 8.71 -23.33
C TYR A 346 -6.24 8.42 -22.67
N PRO A 347 -6.23 7.94 -21.41
CA PRO A 347 -7.42 8.01 -20.57
C PRO A 347 -7.78 9.47 -20.34
N THR A 348 -9.06 9.72 -20.14
CA THR A 348 -9.56 11.01 -19.65
C THR A 348 -9.22 11.16 -18.16
N GLY A 349 -9.30 12.38 -17.63
CA GLY A 349 -9.12 12.59 -16.20
C GLY A 349 -10.12 11.80 -15.33
N GLN A 350 -11.35 11.59 -15.82
CA GLN A 350 -12.37 10.81 -15.10
C GLN A 350 -12.05 9.33 -15.07
N GLU A 351 -11.59 8.76 -16.20
CA GLU A 351 -11.15 7.36 -16.26
C GLU A 351 -9.98 7.13 -15.31
N TRP A 352 -8.99 8.03 -15.30
CA TRP A 352 -7.86 7.95 -14.38
C TRP A 352 -8.28 8.00 -12.89
N LEU A 353 -9.30 8.79 -12.55
CA LEU A 353 -9.86 8.82 -11.19
C LEU A 353 -10.56 7.50 -10.83
N VAL A 354 -11.30 6.90 -11.76
CA VAL A 354 -11.92 5.58 -11.58
C VAL A 354 -10.83 4.54 -11.33
N GLU A 355 -9.79 4.48 -12.17
CA GLU A 355 -8.65 3.56 -11.99
C GLU A 355 -8.04 3.69 -10.59
N SER A 356 -7.79 4.92 -10.15
CA SER A 356 -7.17 5.21 -8.87
C SER A 356 -8.06 4.87 -7.67
N VAL A 357 -9.35 5.19 -7.74
CA VAL A 357 -10.29 4.92 -6.64
C VAL A 357 -10.63 3.44 -6.54
N VAL A 358 -10.81 2.73 -7.67
CA VAL A 358 -10.98 1.27 -7.68
C VAL A 358 -9.75 0.60 -7.05
N ALA A 359 -8.54 1.02 -7.42
CA ALA A 359 -7.32 0.52 -6.78
C ALA A 359 -7.33 0.74 -5.25
N ILE A 360 -7.69 1.92 -4.77
CA ILE A 360 -7.76 2.25 -3.33
C ILE A 360 -8.83 1.43 -2.62
N ASN A 361 -10.01 1.26 -3.21
CA ASN A 361 -11.12 0.47 -2.67
C ASN A 361 -10.72 -1.00 -2.44
N HIS A 362 -9.89 -1.53 -3.34
CA HIS A 362 -9.31 -2.88 -3.22
C HIS A 362 -8.05 -2.94 -2.34
N GLY A 363 -7.64 -1.80 -1.79
CA GLY A 363 -6.61 -1.66 -0.77
C GLY A 363 -5.20 -1.42 -1.32
N SER A 364 -5.09 -0.80 -2.49
CA SER A 364 -3.87 -0.11 -2.91
C SER A 364 -3.53 1.01 -1.92
N LEU A 365 -2.27 1.10 -1.50
CA LEU A 365 -1.80 2.08 -0.51
C LEU A 365 -0.91 3.18 -1.10
N GLY A 366 -0.83 3.26 -2.43
CA GLY A 366 -0.13 4.29 -3.17
C GLY A 366 -0.54 4.26 -4.64
N ILE A 367 -0.53 5.44 -5.27
CA ILE A 367 -0.92 5.66 -6.65
C ILE A 367 0.24 6.32 -7.38
N THR A 368 0.88 5.57 -8.27
CA THR A 368 2.08 6.00 -9.01
C THR A 368 1.92 5.72 -10.50
N PRO A 369 1.03 6.43 -11.20
CA PRO A 369 0.81 6.27 -12.64
C PRO A 369 2.07 6.44 -13.50
N TRP A 370 2.11 5.68 -14.60
CA TRP A 370 3.02 5.89 -15.72
C TRP A 370 2.27 6.71 -16.79
N ALA A 371 2.71 7.91 -17.19
CA ALA A 371 3.85 8.68 -16.70
C ALA A 371 3.61 10.19 -16.84
N ASP A 372 4.50 10.98 -16.24
CA ASP A 372 4.57 12.45 -16.34
C ASP A 372 5.77 12.87 -17.23
N PRO A 373 5.61 13.85 -18.15
CA PRO A 373 4.43 14.68 -18.43
C PRO A 373 3.21 13.90 -18.96
N SER A 374 2.02 14.22 -18.45
CA SER A 374 0.72 13.68 -18.91
C SER A 374 -0.16 14.77 -19.57
N THR A 375 -1.45 14.48 -19.76
CA THR A 375 -2.43 15.45 -20.27
C THR A 375 -2.94 16.37 -19.16
N THR A 376 -3.44 17.55 -19.53
CA THR A 376 -4.03 18.50 -18.56
C THR A 376 -5.20 17.87 -17.79
N GLU A 377 -6.02 17.03 -18.42
CA GLU A 377 -7.14 16.37 -17.75
C GLU A 377 -6.67 15.41 -16.65
N ILE A 378 -5.59 14.66 -16.89
CA ILE A 378 -4.99 13.76 -15.89
C ILE A 378 -4.26 14.56 -14.80
N ASP A 379 -3.60 15.66 -15.16
CA ASP A 379 -2.99 16.58 -14.19
C ASP A 379 -4.03 17.19 -13.24
N ASP A 380 -5.20 17.59 -13.75
CA ASP A 380 -6.30 18.15 -12.96
C ASP A 380 -6.97 17.06 -12.08
N ALA A 381 -7.16 15.86 -12.63
CA ALA A 381 -7.69 14.70 -11.91
C ALA A 381 -6.77 14.24 -10.78
N SER A 382 -5.47 14.07 -11.06
CA SER A 382 -4.46 13.71 -10.05
C SER A 382 -4.27 14.80 -9.01
N SER A 383 -4.39 16.08 -9.39
CA SER A 383 -4.46 17.19 -8.46
C SER A 383 -5.62 17.03 -7.47
N THR A 384 -6.81 16.73 -7.99
CA THR A 384 -8.00 16.53 -7.17
C THR A 384 -7.79 15.38 -6.19
N LEU A 385 -7.28 14.23 -6.63
CA LEU A 385 -7.01 13.10 -5.74
C LEU A 385 -5.96 13.45 -4.67
N ALA A 386 -4.84 14.07 -5.07
CA ALA A 386 -3.77 14.46 -4.16
C ALA A 386 -4.25 15.42 -3.06
N ALA A 387 -5.13 16.37 -3.39
CA ALA A 387 -5.71 17.31 -2.42
C ALA A 387 -6.47 16.59 -1.29
N THR A 388 -7.06 15.42 -1.57
CA THR A 388 -7.84 14.61 -0.62
C THR A 388 -7.02 13.57 0.15
N GLY A 389 -5.78 13.29 -0.29
CA GLY A 389 -4.99 12.16 0.21
C GLY A 389 -4.79 12.17 1.73
N SER A 390 -4.59 13.35 2.32
CA SER A 390 -4.43 13.51 3.78
C SER A 390 -5.69 13.21 4.60
N GLN A 391 -6.87 13.29 3.98
CA GLN A 391 -8.14 12.92 4.61
C GLN A 391 -8.40 11.43 4.43
N ILE A 392 -8.15 10.89 3.23
CA ILE A 392 -8.31 9.45 2.92
C ILE A 392 -7.40 8.58 3.80
N ILE A 393 -6.11 8.95 3.93
CA ILE A 393 -5.14 8.14 4.67
C ILE A 393 -5.47 7.98 6.16
N GLN A 394 -6.23 8.91 6.76
CA GLN A 394 -6.67 8.81 8.16
C GLN A 394 -7.60 7.62 8.41
N PHE A 395 -8.26 7.11 7.36
CA PHE A 395 -9.11 5.94 7.41
C PHE A 395 -8.36 4.69 6.96
N LEU A 396 -7.61 4.76 5.84
CA LEU A 396 -6.85 3.62 5.33
C LEU A 396 -5.77 3.14 6.32
N ALA A 397 -5.11 4.08 7.00
CA ALA A 397 -4.08 3.78 7.99
C ALA A 397 -4.62 3.61 9.42
N ASN A 398 -5.95 3.52 9.60
CA ASN A 398 -6.53 3.27 10.91
C ASN A 398 -6.73 1.76 11.15
N PRO A 399 -6.01 1.13 12.10
CA PRO A 399 -6.11 -0.31 12.33
C PRO A 399 -7.45 -0.75 12.94
N LEU A 400 -8.28 0.19 13.40
CA LEU A 400 -9.62 -0.06 13.92
C LEU A 400 -10.71 0.17 12.87
N ALA A 401 -10.35 0.56 11.63
CA ALA A 401 -11.33 0.73 10.56
C ALA A 401 -11.88 -0.63 10.14
N GLU A 402 -13.20 -0.75 10.14
CA GLU A 402 -13.93 -1.85 9.54
C GLU A 402 -14.22 -1.50 8.08
N ILE A 403 -13.86 -2.42 7.17
CA ILE A 403 -14.02 -2.20 5.73
C ILE A 403 -15.25 -2.97 5.25
N THR A 404 -16.19 -2.25 4.64
CA THR A 404 -17.30 -2.85 3.89
C THR A 404 -17.11 -2.51 2.42
N HIS A 405 -17.03 -3.53 1.58
CA HIS A 405 -16.83 -3.38 0.15
C HIS A 405 -18.03 -3.96 -0.61
N ILE A 406 -18.50 -3.22 -1.60
CA ILE A 406 -19.75 -3.47 -2.32
C ILE A 406 -19.51 -3.21 -3.79
N ILE A 407 -19.62 -4.26 -4.60
CA ILE A 407 -19.64 -4.18 -6.06
C ILE A 407 -21.03 -4.56 -6.53
N GLN A 408 -21.70 -3.64 -7.22
CA GLN A 408 -23.03 -3.92 -7.77
C GLN A 408 -23.24 -3.14 -9.08
N ASP A 409 -23.67 -3.85 -10.13
CA ASP A 409 -24.00 -3.29 -11.45
C ASP A 409 -22.91 -2.34 -12.00
N GLY A 410 -21.64 -2.71 -11.85
CA GLY A 410 -20.48 -1.92 -12.32
C GLY A 410 -20.17 -0.69 -11.46
N VAL A 411 -20.73 -0.58 -10.26
CA VAL A 411 -20.35 0.43 -9.26
C VAL A 411 -19.54 -0.23 -8.16
N ASP A 412 -18.35 0.31 -7.91
CA ASP A 412 -17.43 -0.12 -6.87
C ASP A 412 -17.46 0.86 -5.70
N ILE A 413 -17.79 0.37 -4.49
CA ILE A 413 -17.96 1.20 -3.29
C ILE A 413 -17.21 0.57 -2.13
N ALA A 414 -16.35 1.34 -1.48
CA ALA A 414 -15.73 0.95 -0.23
C ALA A 414 -16.05 1.94 0.89
N PHE A 415 -16.33 1.39 2.07
CA PHE A 415 -16.53 2.12 3.31
C PHE A 415 -15.47 1.74 4.33
N TRP A 416 -14.82 2.73 4.92
CA TRP A 416 -13.96 2.55 6.10
C TRP A 416 -14.63 3.21 7.29
N THR A 417 -15.20 2.39 8.18
CA THR A 417 -15.92 2.87 9.37
C THR A 417 -15.04 2.73 10.60
N ILE A 418 -14.89 3.79 11.39
CA ILE A 418 -14.14 3.77 12.66
C ILE A 418 -15.15 3.63 13.80
N PRO A 419 -15.34 2.44 14.41
CA PRO A 419 -16.46 2.19 15.32
C PRO A 419 -16.47 3.09 16.57
N SER A 420 -15.28 3.45 17.07
CA SER A 420 -15.12 4.28 18.27
C SER A 420 -15.58 5.72 18.09
N THR A 421 -15.45 6.26 16.87
CA THR A 421 -15.84 7.65 16.56
C THR A 421 -17.12 7.71 15.72
N LYS A 422 -17.55 6.58 15.15
CA LYS A 422 -18.62 6.47 14.15
C LYS A 422 -18.37 7.31 12.89
N ARG A 423 -17.14 7.76 12.66
CA ARG A 423 -16.76 8.39 11.39
C ARG A 423 -16.63 7.32 10.33
N ALA A 424 -17.05 7.62 9.11
CA ALA A 424 -16.86 6.73 7.97
C ALA A 424 -16.37 7.51 6.75
N LEU A 425 -15.41 6.93 6.02
CA LEU A 425 -15.07 7.35 4.66
C LEU A 425 -15.81 6.43 3.69
N MET A 426 -16.47 7.01 2.69
CA MET A 426 -16.93 6.31 1.50
C MET A 426 -16.11 6.78 0.31
N LEU A 427 -15.59 5.84 -0.47
CA LEU A 427 -15.10 6.10 -1.82
C LEU A 427 -15.90 5.24 -2.79
N VAL A 428 -16.22 5.81 -3.95
CA VAL A 428 -17.11 5.17 -4.93
C VAL A 428 -16.71 5.54 -6.34
N ALA A 429 -16.73 4.55 -7.23
CA ALA A 429 -16.48 4.71 -8.65
C ALA A 429 -17.56 3.98 -9.47
N ASN A 430 -18.12 4.65 -10.47
CA ASN A 430 -18.97 4.05 -11.48
C ASN A 430 -18.09 3.63 -12.66
N MET A 431 -17.88 2.33 -12.83
CA MET A 431 -17.07 1.77 -13.92
C MET A 431 -17.84 1.69 -15.25
N ASN A 432 -19.14 2.03 -15.25
CA ASN A 432 -19.95 2.05 -16.46
C ASN A 432 -19.88 3.39 -17.19
N SER A 433 -20.14 3.36 -18.50
CA SER A 433 -20.28 4.59 -19.31
C SER A 433 -21.63 5.31 -19.11
N GLN A 434 -22.56 4.74 -18.34
CA GLN A 434 -23.91 5.28 -18.13
C GLN A 434 -24.07 5.76 -16.70
N SER A 435 -24.83 6.83 -16.50
CA SER A 435 -25.16 7.33 -15.17
C SER A 435 -26.01 6.31 -14.39
N ILE A 436 -25.81 6.27 -13.07
CA ILE A 436 -26.51 5.35 -12.17
C ILE A 436 -26.84 6.05 -10.84
N SER A 437 -27.93 5.65 -10.20
CA SER A 437 -28.31 6.12 -8.87
C SER A 437 -28.37 4.96 -7.88
N ILE A 438 -27.73 5.15 -6.74
CA ILE A 438 -27.65 4.16 -5.67
C ILE A 438 -28.19 4.75 -4.36
N VAL A 439 -28.96 3.98 -3.61
CA VAL A 439 -29.34 4.34 -2.24
C VAL A 439 -28.25 3.84 -1.31
N ILE A 440 -27.69 4.76 -0.51
CA ILE A 440 -26.67 4.52 0.50
C ILE A 440 -27.30 4.77 1.86
N GLY A 441 -28.01 3.77 2.38
CA GLY A 441 -28.50 3.70 3.75
C GLY A 441 -29.12 4.99 4.33
N GLY A 442 -29.18 5.02 5.66
CA GLY A 442 -29.41 6.26 6.42
C GLY A 442 -28.09 6.87 6.83
N ALA A 443 -27.81 8.09 6.38
CA ALA A 443 -26.72 8.91 6.88
C ALA A 443 -27.26 9.87 7.95
N ALA A 444 -26.54 10.00 9.07
CA ALA A 444 -26.82 10.99 10.09
C ALA A 444 -25.65 11.99 10.21
N GLY A 445 -25.98 13.21 10.62
CA GLY A 445 -25.00 14.26 10.89
C GLY A 445 -24.41 14.94 9.65
N THR A 446 -23.18 15.44 9.80
CA THR A 446 -22.49 16.22 8.77
C THR A 446 -21.82 15.29 7.76
N ILE A 447 -22.04 15.57 6.48
CA ILE A 447 -21.39 14.89 5.36
C ILE A 447 -20.44 15.89 4.70
N VAL A 448 -19.17 15.52 4.59
CA VAL A 448 -18.13 16.32 3.94
C VAL A 448 -17.77 15.65 2.62
N GLU A 449 -18.04 16.34 1.51
CA GLU A 449 -17.50 15.93 0.22
C GLU A 449 -15.99 16.16 0.21
N VAL A 450 -15.23 15.11 -0.09
CA VAL A 450 -13.79 15.20 -0.24
C VAL A 450 -13.37 15.06 -1.69
N LEU A 451 -14.02 14.18 -2.46
CA LEU A 451 -13.74 13.94 -3.87
C LEU A 451 -15.04 13.98 -4.65
N ASN A 452 -15.07 14.68 -5.78
CA ASN A 452 -16.23 14.67 -6.68
C ASN A 452 -15.78 14.88 -8.12
N SER A 453 -16.09 13.90 -8.96
CA SER A 453 -15.98 13.96 -10.42
C SER A 453 -17.21 13.31 -11.02
N GLY A 454 -18.27 14.10 -11.24
CA GLY A 454 -19.52 13.62 -11.83
C GLY A 454 -20.42 12.91 -10.82
N ALA A 455 -20.55 13.44 -9.61
CA ALA A 455 -21.38 12.86 -8.56
C ALA A 455 -22.28 13.89 -7.87
N ALA A 456 -23.43 13.44 -7.38
CA ALA A 456 -24.33 14.24 -6.56
C ALA A 456 -24.96 13.39 -5.46
N LEU A 457 -24.78 13.82 -4.21
CA LEU A 457 -25.38 13.17 -3.04
C LEU A 457 -26.61 13.97 -2.56
N ASN A 458 -27.77 13.33 -2.54
CA ASN A 458 -29.03 13.93 -2.11
C ASN A 458 -29.62 13.15 -0.92
N ILE A 459 -30.07 13.87 0.11
CA ILE A 459 -30.80 13.28 1.23
C ILE A 459 -32.30 13.45 0.97
N GLU A 460 -33.01 12.35 0.75
CA GLU A 460 -34.45 12.36 0.48
C GLU A 460 -35.30 12.52 1.75
N GLN A 461 -36.56 12.92 1.58
CA GLN A 461 -37.51 13.21 2.68
C GLN A 461 -37.76 12.05 3.65
N ALA A 462 -37.38 10.82 3.28
CA ALA A 462 -37.47 9.63 4.12
C ALA A 462 -36.18 9.30 4.90
N GLY A 463 -35.15 10.16 4.84
CA GLY A 463 -33.84 9.93 5.46
C GLY A 463 -32.95 8.94 4.70
N GLN A 464 -33.34 8.58 3.47
CA GLN A 464 -32.49 7.80 2.56
C GLN A 464 -31.52 8.73 1.87
N THR A 465 -30.25 8.33 1.81
CA THR A 465 -29.25 9.04 1.03
C THR A 465 -29.18 8.42 -0.35
N VAL A 466 -29.36 9.21 -1.40
CA VAL A 466 -29.25 8.78 -2.79
C VAL A 466 -28.01 9.44 -3.39
N LEU A 467 -27.08 8.61 -3.87
CA LEU A 467 -25.95 9.06 -4.68
C LEU A 467 -26.28 8.82 -6.14
N SER A 468 -26.21 9.87 -6.94
CA SER A 468 -26.21 9.79 -8.39
C SER A 468 -24.78 9.95 -8.90
N LEU A 469 -24.35 9.07 -9.77
CA LEU A 469 -23.05 9.09 -10.44
C LEU A 469 -23.28 9.20 -11.94
N ASP A 470 -22.55 10.08 -12.60
CA ASP A 470 -22.42 10.07 -14.05
C ASP A 470 -21.70 8.81 -14.53
N GLY A 471 -21.77 8.52 -15.83
CA GLY A 471 -20.92 7.49 -16.43
C GLY A 471 -19.44 7.82 -16.17
N ILE A 472 -18.67 6.85 -15.67
CA ILE A 472 -17.26 7.06 -15.27
C ILE A 472 -17.13 8.12 -14.16
N GLY A 473 -18.19 8.26 -13.34
CA GLY A 473 -18.21 9.18 -12.20
C GLY A 473 -17.51 8.58 -10.98
N THR A 474 -16.84 9.44 -10.19
CA THR A 474 -16.16 9.06 -8.95
C THR A 474 -16.50 10.06 -7.84
N ALA A 475 -16.65 9.57 -6.61
CA ALA A 475 -16.88 10.43 -5.46
C ALA A 475 -16.24 9.90 -4.18
N GLY A 476 -16.10 10.78 -3.20
CA GLY A 476 -15.63 10.48 -1.86
C GLY A 476 -16.31 11.38 -0.84
N TYR A 477 -16.84 10.78 0.22
CA TYR A 477 -17.55 11.47 1.28
C TYR A 477 -17.09 10.99 2.65
N ILE A 478 -16.96 11.92 3.60
CA ILE A 478 -16.74 11.62 5.01
C ILE A 478 -18.03 11.90 5.78
N PHE A 479 -18.50 10.89 6.52
CA PHE A 479 -19.64 10.97 7.41
C PHE A 479 -19.13 11.15 8.83
N GLU A 480 -19.47 12.28 9.48
CA GLU A 480 -18.93 12.63 10.80
C GLU A 480 -19.70 12.02 11.98
N GLU A 481 -20.98 11.66 11.82
CA GLU A 481 -21.82 11.12 12.91
C GLU A 481 -22.64 9.89 12.48
N GLY A 482 -21.95 8.82 12.08
CA GLY A 482 -22.55 7.50 11.90
C GLY A 482 -23.36 7.33 10.61
N MET A 483 -23.15 6.18 9.99
CA MET A 483 -23.89 5.73 8.83
C MET A 483 -24.34 4.29 9.07
N SER A 484 -25.60 3.97 8.79
CA SER A 484 -26.05 2.58 8.71
C SER A 484 -25.83 2.09 7.29
N VAL A 485 -24.91 1.14 7.10
CA VAL A 485 -24.62 0.58 5.77
C VAL A 485 -25.75 -0.35 5.34
N GLU A 486 -26.70 0.16 4.55
CA GLU A 486 -27.61 -0.64 3.73
C GLU A 486 -27.61 -0.05 2.33
N THR A 487 -26.97 -0.70 1.36
CA THR A 487 -26.93 -0.22 -0.03
C THR A 487 -27.90 -1.00 -0.91
N ARG A 488 -28.65 -0.30 -1.76
CA ARG A 488 -29.47 -0.90 -2.81
C ARG A 488 -29.59 0.05 -4.00
N ILE A 489 -29.58 -0.50 -5.21
CA ILE A 489 -29.73 0.29 -6.42
C ILE A 489 -31.20 0.66 -6.62
N VAL A 490 -31.45 1.90 -7.07
CA VAL A 490 -32.78 2.37 -7.44
C VAL A 490 -32.81 2.43 -8.97
N SER A 491 -33.52 1.48 -9.57
CA SER A 491 -33.72 1.39 -11.02
C SER A 491 -34.60 2.51 -11.56
#